data_AF-A0A349XTF3-F1
#
_entry.id   AF-A0A349XTF3-F1
#
_cell.length_a   1.000
_cell.length_b   1.000
_cell.length_c   1.000
_cell.angle_alpha   90.00
_cell.angle_beta   90.00
_cell.angle_gamma   90.00
#
_symmetry.space_group_name_H-M   'P 1'
#
loop_
_entity.id
_entity.type
_entity.pdbx_description
1 polymer ?
#
loop_
_entity_poly.entity_id
_entity_poly.type
_entity_poly.pdbx_seq_one_letter_code
_entity_poly.pdbx_strand_id
1 'polypeptide(L)'
;MYRPRPEEFDDIHVAASSVEPMKRPDHKAKKHGKPKTKYEYMRRFPKKPRNGEEVGGGHFVFRRGDSTGRIRPCMWPFEHPSYDSALTEATRLHKEHGGTFEVFVRVGRVETLDAGE
;
A
#
# COMPACT_ATOMS: atom_id res chain seq x y z
N MET A 1 -8.69 22.36 57.69
CA MET A 1 -8.70 22.89 56.30
C MET A 1 -8.77 24.40 56.38
N TYR A 2 -7.70 25.11 56.02
CA TYR A 2 -7.68 26.56 56.02
C TYR A 2 -8.53 27.10 54.86
N ARG A 3 -9.44 28.05 55.13
CA ARG A 3 -10.27 28.71 54.12
C ARG A 3 -10.02 30.22 54.26
N PRO A 4 -9.33 30.85 53.29
CA PRO A 4 -8.92 32.25 53.41
C PRO A 4 -10.12 33.19 53.49
N ARG A 5 -9.93 34.31 54.20
CA ARG A 5 -10.94 35.36 54.37
C ARG A 5 -10.97 36.29 53.16
N PRO A 6 -12.10 36.95 52.84
CA PRO A 6 -12.27 37.76 51.64
C PRO A 6 -11.21 38.87 51.48
N GLU A 7 -10.70 39.39 52.59
CA GLU A 7 -9.73 40.49 52.62
C GLU A 7 -8.30 40.03 52.25
N GLU A 8 -8.04 38.71 52.16
CA GLU A 8 -6.74 38.16 51.73
C GLU A 8 -6.59 38.12 50.20
N PHE A 9 -7.63 38.43 49.43
CA PHE A 9 -7.60 38.39 47.96
C PHE A 9 -7.20 39.72 47.30
N ASP A 10 -7.28 40.84 48.02
CA ASP A 10 -7.06 42.17 47.45
C ASP A 10 -5.57 42.55 47.30
N ASP A 11 -4.65 41.79 47.93
CA ASP A 11 -3.20 42.01 47.86
C ASP A 11 -2.51 41.21 46.73
N ILE A 12 -3.26 40.47 45.91
CA ILE A 12 -2.68 39.73 44.78
C ILE A 12 -2.55 40.69 43.59
N HIS A 13 -1.39 41.35 43.46
CA HIS A 13 -1.02 42.03 42.22
C HIS A 13 -0.93 41.02 41.06
N VAL A 14 -2.03 40.86 40.31
CA VAL A 14 -2.08 40.08 39.07
C VAL A 14 -1.31 40.84 37.97
N ALA A 15 0.02 40.72 37.97
CA ALA A 15 0.90 41.33 36.98
C ALA A 15 1.18 40.41 35.77
N ALA A 16 0.18 39.65 35.32
CA ALA A 16 0.36 38.70 34.21
C ALA A 16 -0.72 38.88 33.13
N SER A 17 -0.78 40.05 32.50
CA SER A 17 -1.43 40.19 31.20
C SER A 17 -0.44 39.85 30.09
N SER A 18 -0.52 38.66 29.50
CA SER A 18 0.24 38.35 28.28
C SER A 18 -0.34 39.17 27.12
N VAL A 19 0.34 40.24 26.73
CA VAL A 19 -0.04 41.14 25.61
C VAL A 19 0.27 40.52 24.25
N GLU A 20 0.93 39.36 24.20
CA GLU A 20 1.22 38.70 22.94
C GLU A 20 0.03 37.90 22.40
N PRO A 21 -0.42 38.15 21.16
CA PRO A 21 -1.48 37.36 20.56
C PRO A 21 -1.00 35.92 20.38
N MET A 22 -1.70 34.95 21.00
CA MET A 22 -1.43 33.53 20.81
C MET A 22 -1.29 33.21 19.31
N LYS A 23 -0.14 32.69 18.89
CA LYS A 23 0.08 32.23 17.52
C LYS A 23 -0.98 31.18 17.20
N ARG A 24 -1.91 31.53 16.31
CA ARG A 24 -2.94 30.61 15.81
C ARG A 24 -2.24 29.40 15.19
N PRO A 25 -2.71 28.16 15.43
CA PRO A 25 -2.14 26.98 14.83
C PRO A 25 -2.08 27.15 13.31
N ASP A 26 -0.87 27.08 12.76
CA ASP A 26 -0.62 27.23 11.32
C ASP A 26 -1.52 26.22 10.58
N HIS A 27 -2.37 26.69 9.66
CA HIS A 27 -3.36 25.90 8.91
C HIS A 27 -2.73 24.86 7.96
N LYS A 28 -1.42 24.62 8.09
CA LYS A 28 -0.72 23.43 7.60
C LYS A 28 -0.93 22.20 8.48
N ALA A 29 -1.87 22.24 9.44
CA ALA A 29 -2.47 21.06 10.04
C ALA A 29 -2.75 20.02 8.95
N LYS A 30 -1.98 18.94 9.01
CA LYS A 30 -2.02 17.72 8.18
C LYS A 30 -3.23 17.68 7.25
N LYS A 31 -2.99 17.93 5.96
CA LYS A 31 -3.85 17.36 4.92
C LYS A 31 -3.74 15.84 5.06
N HIS A 32 -4.54 15.26 5.94
CA HIS A 32 -4.84 13.84 5.88
C HIS A 32 -5.48 13.65 4.53
N GLY A 33 -4.68 13.16 3.56
CA GLY A 33 -5.18 12.83 2.24
C GLY A 33 -6.45 12.00 2.40
N LYS A 34 -7.51 12.37 1.67
CA LYS A 34 -8.81 11.71 1.73
C LYS A 34 -8.61 10.19 1.84
N PRO A 35 -9.31 9.48 2.74
CA PRO A 35 -9.18 8.04 2.81
C PRO A 35 -9.47 7.49 1.42
N LYS A 36 -8.47 6.81 0.84
CA LYS A 36 -8.57 6.21 -0.48
C LYS A 36 -9.83 5.37 -0.49
N THR A 37 -10.80 5.74 -1.32
CA THR A 37 -12.08 5.02 -1.38
C THR A 37 -11.80 3.56 -1.69
N LYS A 38 -12.64 2.65 -1.17
CA LYS A 38 -12.55 1.20 -1.45
C LYS A 38 -12.46 0.88 -2.96
N TYR A 39 -12.78 1.79 -3.86
CA TYR A 39 -12.68 1.58 -5.31
C TYR A 39 -11.36 2.05 -5.93
N GLU A 40 -10.49 2.73 -5.18
CA GLU A 40 -9.17 3.14 -5.67
C GLU A 40 -8.19 1.95 -5.76
N TYR A 41 -8.39 0.88 -4.97
CA TYR A 41 -7.65 -0.37 -5.16
C TYR A 41 -8.11 -1.10 -6.44
N MET A 42 -9.40 -1.01 -6.79
CA MET A 42 -9.94 -1.62 -8.01
C MET A 42 -9.56 -0.86 -9.29
N ARG A 43 -9.18 0.41 -9.21
CA ARG A 43 -8.54 1.11 -10.35
C ARG A 43 -7.12 0.61 -10.68
N ARG A 44 -6.55 -0.29 -9.86
CA ARG A 44 -5.22 -0.90 -10.11
C ARG A 44 -5.27 -2.18 -10.94
N PHE A 45 -6.44 -2.69 -11.35
CA PHE A 45 -6.44 -3.75 -12.35
C PHE A 45 -5.84 -3.21 -13.64
N PRO A 46 -4.78 -3.81 -14.19
CA PRO A 46 -4.22 -3.38 -15.45
C PRO A 46 -5.27 -3.60 -16.54
N LYS A 47 -6.00 -2.53 -16.91
CA LYS A 47 -6.94 -2.55 -18.04
C LYS A 47 -6.23 -2.75 -19.37
N LYS A 48 -4.90 -2.59 -19.39
CA LYS A 48 -4.03 -2.72 -20.56
C LYS A 48 -2.86 -3.62 -20.20
N PRO A 49 -2.40 -4.48 -21.13
CA PRO A 49 -1.14 -5.19 -20.99
C PRO A 49 0.00 -4.21 -20.67
N ARG A 50 0.94 -4.61 -19.82
CA ARG A 50 2.15 -3.83 -19.57
C ARG A 50 3.13 -3.96 -20.73
N ASN A 51 4.07 -3.02 -20.83
CA ASN A 51 5.13 -3.11 -21.83
C ASN A 51 5.94 -4.40 -21.61
N GLY A 52 6.03 -5.23 -22.66
CA GLY A 52 6.70 -6.53 -22.61
C GLY A 52 5.87 -7.66 -21.99
N GLU A 53 4.61 -7.42 -21.64
CA GLU A 53 3.66 -8.44 -21.20
C GLU A 53 2.83 -8.94 -22.39
N GLU A 54 2.77 -10.26 -22.57
CA GLU A 54 1.89 -10.89 -23.55
C GLU A 54 0.79 -11.66 -22.82
N VAL A 55 -0.40 -11.06 -22.79
CA VAL A 55 -1.56 -11.61 -22.09
C VAL A 55 -2.09 -12.85 -22.81
N GLY A 56 -2.40 -13.90 -22.05
CA GLY A 56 -2.93 -15.17 -22.56
C GLY A 56 -1.89 -16.29 -22.71
N GLY A 57 -0.60 -16.00 -22.53
CA GLY A 57 0.49 -16.99 -22.60
C GLY A 57 0.48 -18.04 -21.49
N GLY A 58 -0.15 -17.76 -20.35
CA GLY A 58 -0.34 -18.69 -19.24
C GLY A 58 0.90 -18.93 -18.39
N HIS A 59 2.03 -18.27 -18.64
CA HIS A 59 3.27 -18.43 -17.87
C HIS A 59 3.49 -17.21 -16.96
N PHE A 60 3.83 -17.45 -15.71
CA PHE A 60 4.00 -16.40 -14.70
C PHE A 60 5.27 -16.60 -13.91
N VAL A 61 5.99 -15.51 -13.64
CA VAL A 61 7.19 -15.53 -12.80
C VAL A 61 6.87 -14.96 -11.43
N PHE A 62 7.21 -15.71 -10.38
CA PHE A 62 7.06 -15.24 -9.00
C PHE A 62 8.34 -15.43 -8.19
N ARG A 63 8.56 -14.50 -7.26
CA ARG A 63 9.61 -14.66 -6.24
C ARG A 63 9.11 -15.55 -5.11
N ARG A 64 9.96 -16.44 -4.60
CA ARG A 64 9.75 -17.20 -3.36
C ARG A 64 10.28 -16.42 -2.15
N GLY A 65 9.63 -16.55 -1.00
CA GLY A 65 10.12 -15.99 0.25
C GLY A 65 11.33 -16.77 0.76
N ASP A 66 12.43 -16.07 1.00
CA ASP A 66 13.73 -16.67 1.33
C ASP A 66 13.69 -17.64 2.54
N SER A 67 12.83 -17.38 3.54
CA SER A 67 12.70 -18.22 4.75
C SER A 67 11.52 -19.20 4.74
N THR A 68 10.45 -18.90 4.01
CA THR A 68 9.20 -19.67 4.09
C THR A 68 8.93 -20.51 2.85
N GLY A 69 9.67 -20.28 1.76
CA GLY A 69 9.39 -20.90 0.46
C GLY A 69 8.00 -20.56 -0.09
N ARG A 70 7.23 -19.67 0.54
CA ARG A 70 5.92 -19.27 0.03
C ARG A 70 6.10 -18.37 -1.19
N ILE A 71 5.20 -18.49 -2.16
CA ILE A 71 5.11 -17.53 -3.25
C ILE A 71 4.87 -16.16 -2.61
N ARG A 72 5.75 -15.19 -2.87
CA ARG A 72 5.49 -13.79 -2.56
C ARG A 72 4.53 -13.29 -3.64
N PRO A 73 3.24 -13.08 -3.31
CA PRO A 73 2.32 -12.51 -4.28
C PRO A 73 2.81 -11.09 -4.54
N CYS A 74 3.41 -10.87 -5.72
CA CYS A 74 3.55 -9.52 -6.22
C CYS A 74 2.15 -9.01 -6.53
N MET A 75 1.93 -7.70 -6.34
CA MET A 75 0.59 -7.17 -6.57
C MET A 75 0.10 -7.43 -8.00
N TRP A 76 1.00 -7.62 -8.97
CA TRP A 76 0.70 -7.80 -10.40
C TRP A 76 1.75 -8.69 -11.09
N PRO A 77 1.55 -10.02 -11.21
CA PRO A 77 2.48 -10.89 -11.92
C PRO A 77 2.46 -10.61 -13.42
N PHE A 78 3.62 -10.52 -14.08
CA PHE A 78 3.70 -10.43 -15.54
C PHE A 78 3.38 -11.79 -16.16
N GLU A 79 2.54 -11.77 -17.19
CA GLU A 79 2.30 -12.93 -18.03
C GLU A 79 3.31 -12.98 -19.19
N HIS A 80 3.83 -14.18 -19.44
CA HIS A 80 4.77 -14.46 -20.50
C HIS A 80 4.15 -15.41 -21.54
N PRO A 81 4.48 -15.25 -22.83
CA PRO A 81 3.91 -16.07 -23.90
C PRO A 81 4.37 -17.53 -23.85
N SER A 82 5.60 -17.78 -23.40
CA SER A 82 6.22 -19.09 -23.39
C SER A 82 7.04 -19.33 -22.13
N TYR A 83 7.33 -20.61 -21.87
CA TYR A 83 8.21 -21.04 -20.79
C TYR A 83 9.61 -20.42 -20.91
N ASP A 84 10.19 -20.40 -22.11
CA ASP A 84 11.52 -19.85 -22.35
C ASP A 84 11.58 -18.34 -22.09
N SER A 85 10.52 -17.60 -22.47
CA SER A 85 10.37 -16.18 -22.16
C SER A 85 10.30 -15.96 -20.63
N ALA A 86 9.51 -16.77 -19.93
CA ALA A 86 9.39 -16.70 -18.48
C ALA A 86 10.70 -17.05 -17.76
N LEU A 87 11.46 -18.04 -18.25
CA LEU A 87 12.79 -18.38 -17.72
C LEU A 87 13.79 -17.25 -17.92
N THR A 88 13.77 -16.61 -19.09
CA THR A 88 14.61 -15.45 -19.38
C THR A 88 14.33 -14.33 -18.38
N GLU A 89 13.05 -14.07 -18.11
CA GLU A 89 12.64 -13.07 -17.11
C GLU A 89 13.02 -13.47 -15.69
N ALA A 90 12.79 -14.73 -15.29
CA ALA A 90 13.21 -15.22 -13.98
C ALA A 90 14.72 -15.08 -13.76
N THR A 91 15.51 -15.35 -14.79
CA THR A 91 16.97 -15.17 -14.78
C THR A 91 17.35 -13.69 -14.66
N ARG A 92 16.66 -12.81 -15.39
CA ARG A 92 16.85 -11.35 -15.32
C ARG A 92 16.57 -10.84 -13.90
N LEU A 93 15.44 -11.23 -13.33
CA LEU A 93 15.01 -10.84 -11.98
C LEU A 93 15.92 -11.38 -10.88
N HIS A 94 16.40 -12.63 -11.03
CA HIS A 94 17.39 -13.20 -10.12
C HIS A 94 18.69 -12.40 -10.11
N LYS A 95 19.19 -12.01 -11.29
CA LYS A 95 20.40 -11.19 -11.41
C LYS A 95 20.21 -9.78 -10.82
N GLU A 96 19.05 -9.17 -11.02
CA GLU A 96 18.78 -7.79 -10.59
C GLU A 96 18.49 -7.66 -9.10
N HIS A 97 17.72 -8.60 -8.53
CA HIS A 97 17.19 -8.48 -7.17
C HIS A 97 17.66 -9.58 -6.21
N GLY A 98 18.33 -10.62 -6.72
CA GLY A 98 18.66 -11.82 -5.95
C GLY A 98 17.43 -12.62 -5.51
N GLY A 99 17.67 -13.71 -4.79
CA GLY A 99 16.63 -14.61 -4.28
C GLY A 99 16.09 -15.59 -5.33
N THR A 100 15.11 -16.40 -4.94
CA THR A 100 14.61 -17.50 -5.79
C THR A 100 13.38 -17.07 -6.58
N PHE A 101 13.43 -17.23 -7.90
CA PHE A 101 12.30 -17.01 -8.81
C PHE A 101 11.89 -18.32 -9.47
N GLU A 102 10.60 -18.56 -9.56
CA GLU A 102 10.03 -19.76 -10.16
C GLU A 102 8.99 -19.38 -11.22
N VAL A 103 8.92 -20.21 -12.26
CA VAL A 103 7.95 -20.11 -13.35
C VAL A 103 6.78 -21.05 -13.05
N PHE A 104 5.58 -20.51 -13.10
CA PHE A 104 4.33 -21.25 -13.01
C PHE A 104 3.61 -21.19 -14.34
N VAL A 105 2.96 -22.30 -14.72
CA VAL A 105 2.13 -22.38 -15.92
C VAL A 105 0.69 -22.68 -15.55
N ARG A 106 -0.24 -22.03 -16.23
CA ARG A 106 -1.68 -22.32 -16.14
C ARG A 106 -1.96 -23.69 -16.78
N VAL A 107 -2.37 -24.65 -15.96
CA VAL A 107 -2.75 -26.00 -16.41
C VAL A 107 -4.26 -26.23 -16.52
N GLY A 108 -5.08 -25.32 -15.98
CA GLY A 108 -6.53 -25.45 -16.02
C GLY A 108 -7.25 -24.15 -15.66
N ARG A 109 -8.55 -24.08 -15.97
CA ARG A 109 -9.45 -22.97 -15.64
C ARG A 109 -10.81 -23.54 -15.25
N VAL A 110 -11.45 -22.95 -14.25
CA VAL A 110 -12.85 -23.24 -13.92
C VAL A 110 -13.72 -22.36 -14.83
N GLU A 111 -14.60 -22.98 -15.61
CA GLU A 111 -15.66 -22.29 -16.35
C GLU A 111 -16.96 -22.39 -15.55
N THR A 112 -17.52 -21.26 -15.15
CA THR A 112 -18.87 -21.21 -14.58
C THR A 112 -19.85 -21.26 -15.73
N LEU A 113 -20.54 -22.39 -15.90
CA LEU A 113 -21.71 -22.45 -16.77
C LEU A 113 -22.81 -21.65 -16.08
N ASP A 114 -23.23 -20.55 -16.69
CA ASP A 114 -24.43 -19.85 -16.26
C ASP A 114 -25.59 -20.83 -16.36
N ALA A 115 -26.15 -21.20 -15.21
CA ALA A 115 -27.36 -21.99 -15.14
C ALA A 115 -28.49 -21.14 -15.74
N GLY A 116 -28.77 -21.35 -17.02
CA GLY A 116 -29.88 -20.73 -17.72
C GLY A 116 -31.19 -21.13 -17.06
N GLU A 117 -31.91 -20.12 -16.57
CA GLU A 117 -33.31 -20.17 -16.16
C GLU A 117 -34.22 -20.08 -17.39
#